data_AF-A0A1T5J7L4-F1
#
_entry.id   AF-A0A1T5J7L4-F1
#
_cell.length_a   1.000
_cell.length_b   1.000
_cell.length_c   1.000
_cell.angle_alpha   90.00
_cell.angle_beta   90.00
_cell.angle_gamma   90.00
#
_symmetry.space_group_name_H-M   'P 1'
#
loop_
_entity.id
_entity.type
_entity.pdbx_description
1 polymer ?
#
loop_
_entity_poly.entity_id
_entity_poly.type
_entity_poly.pdbx_seq_one_letter_code
_entity_poly.pdbx_strand_id
1 'polypeptide(L)'
;MRFVLAIAAFVVAAAMIITGIAQRTVFLGPPTQTVDVKVSGELPYTVIDGTTLNANPGQQTVTLAGSSKAYLAYGRTSDVKAWLGESKYNLLTLDDENKLVSDVVTPKPAETSTGSNSGDEASTDADATSDVTDPAGSDLWLGEFTEDRALIAPMSVPDDVSVLIASDGSEPAPSTVKLSWPLDNATPWAGPLIVGGIILLAVGLVLYLLGLRHMRRSRGPRRKSLPPLDDQKRLPRAPKARRPKAARRNALIAVIPVALVSSLALSGCSPSFWPQLPAQSATPTSTSTDAAATDDSQPAPVVSVPQIERIVSKISAVVADADEQKSADVAATRLTGPALDERKANYQIRSKNADAQATAAIPASPITLTLPQASDTWPRTVMTVIQDADDTSVAPTLLVLTQETPRANYLIDYSVRLEPQAQIPDVAPATIGASQIPPDSSFLLLAPDKIAEAYADVLANGDSSQYAAQFAAEGDTLRTQVSEDREKKKADLPDTASIEFATKAGSGPALALATNDSGAIIAVNVTDSETVKPVEEGASVKTSGAVASLSGLTETKKGVTSTYGDQLLFYVPPTGSTDKIRLLGFSQGLVSATELP
;
A
#
# COMPACT_ATOMS: atom_id res chain seq x y z
N MET A 1 -62.93 2.57 -37.47
CA MET A 1 -62.20 2.13 -36.26
C MET A 1 -60.68 2.06 -36.45
N ARG A 2 -60.12 1.46 -37.50
CA ARG A 2 -58.65 1.29 -37.67
C ARG A 2 -57.85 2.61 -37.74
N PHE A 3 -58.38 3.66 -38.36
CA PHE A 3 -57.72 4.98 -38.39
C PHE A 3 -57.72 5.70 -37.04
N VAL A 4 -58.79 5.54 -36.24
CA VAL A 4 -58.88 6.13 -34.89
C VAL A 4 -57.87 5.47 -33.94
N LEU A 5 -57.74 4.14 -34.03
CA LEU A 5 -56.73 3.39 -33.26
C LEU A 5 -55.30 3.75 -33.67
N ALA A 6 -55.05 4.00 -34.97
CA ALA A 6 -53.75 4.45 -35.44
C ALA A 6 -53.40 5.85 -34.90
N ILE A 7 -54.35 6.79 -34.91
CA ILE A 7 -54.14 8.14 -34.36
C ILE A 7 -53.89 8.08 -32.85
N ALA A 8 -54.68 7.31 -32.11
CA ALA A 8 -54.47 7.11 -30.67
C ALA A 8 -53.09 6.51 -30.37
N ALA A 9 -52.66 5.53 -31.17
CA ALA A 9 -51.34 4.93 -31.06
C ALA A 9 -50.21 5.96 -31.30
N PHE A 10 -50.32 6.82 -32.33
CA PHE A 10 -49.32 7.86 -32.56
C PHE A 10 -49.21 8.87 -31.42
N VAL A 11 -50.34 9.25 -30.81
CA VAL A 11 -50.34 10.20 -29.67
C VAL A 11 -49.68 9.58 -28.44
N VAL A 12 -49.99 8.32 -28.11
CA VAL A 12 -49.36 7.62 -26.98
C VAL A 12 -47.87 7.38 -27.23
N ALA A 13 -47.49 6.99 -28.44
CA ALA A 13 -46.09 6.83 -28.82
C ALA A 13 -45.29 8.13 -28.67
N ALA A 14 -45.85 9.25 -29.16
CA ALA A 14 -45.24 10.56 -29.02
C ALA A 14 -45.09 10.97 -27.54
N ALA A 15 -46.13 10.75 -26.72
CA ALA A 15 -46.07 11.03 -25.29
C ALA A 15 -44.99 10.20 -24.58
N MET A 16 -44.86 8.91 -24.88
CA MET A 16 -43.82 8.04 -24.29
C MET A 16 -42.40 8.45 -24.68
N ILE A 17 -42.17 8.77 -25.96
CA ILE A 17 -40.85 9.21 -26.45
C ILE A 17 -40.48 10.57 -25.83
N ILE A 18 -41.42 11.52 -25.82
CA ILE A 18 -41.19 12.85 -25.22
C ILE A 18 -40.89 12.71 -23.73
N THR A 19 -41.63 11.86 -23.01
CA THR A 19 -41.40 11.62 -21.57
C THR A 19 -40.04 10.98 -21.32
N GLY A 20 -39.65 9.97 -22.10
CA GLY A 20 -38.34 9.33 -21.97
C GLY A 20 -37.17 10.27 -22.29
N ILE A 21 -37.32 11.16 -23.28
CA ILE A 21 -36.33 12.21 -23.57
C ILE A 21 -36.30 13.25 -22.45
N ALA A 22 -37.46 13.69 -21.96
CA ALA A 22 -37.56 14.68 -20.89
C ALA A 22 -36.90 14.21 -19.60
N GLN A 23 -36.98 12.91 -19.26
CA GLN A 23 -36.27 12.32 -18.12
C GLN A 23 -34.75 12.50 -18.19
N ARG A 24 -34.18 12.55 -19.41
CA ARG A 24 -32.73 12.67 -19.62
C ARG A 24 -32.26 14.12 -19.85
N THR A 25 -33.16 15.03 -20.21
CA THR A 25 -32.79 16.41 -20.57
C THR A 25 -33.27 17.44 -19.58
N VAL A 26 -34.52 17.35 -19.11
CA VAL A 26 -35.12 18.34 -18.22
C VAL A 26 -35.08 17.89 -16.77
N PHE A 27 -35.19 16.58 -16.52
CA PHE A 27 -35.22 16.01 -15.17
C PHE A 27 -33.92 15.34 -14.73
N LEU A 28 -32.87 15.38 -15.55
CA LEU A 28 -31.56 14.85 -15.16
C LEU A 28 -30.91 15.84 -14.19
N GLY A 29 -30.74 15.43 -12.94
CA GLY A 29 -30.01 16.19 -11.94
C GLY A 29 -28.54 16.38 -12.32
N PRO A 30 -27.81 17.26 -11.60
CA PRO A 30 -26.36 17.38 -11.78
C PRO A 30 -25.68 16.02 -11.63
N PRO A 31 -24.60 15.74 -12.39
CA PRO A 31 -23.90 14.44 -12.35
C PRO A 31 -23.15 14.22 -11.04
N THR A 32 -22.88 15.29 -10.30
CA THR A 32 -22.16 15.25 -9.04
C THR A 32 -22.83 16.16 -8.01
N GLN A 33 -22.82 15.72 -6.76
CA GLN A 33 -23.05 16.58 -5.63
C GLN A 33 -21.70 17.17 -5.23
N THR A 34 -21.56 18.49 -5.32
CA THR A 34 -20.32 19.20 -4.94
C THR A 34 -20.60 20.05 -3.73
N VAL A 35 -19.77 19.89 -2.70
CA VAL A 35 -19.78 20.73 -1.50
C VAL A 35 -18.45 21.47 -1.45
N ASP A 36 -18.53 22.81 -1.42
CA ASP A 36 -17.39 23.71 -1.39
C ASP A 36 -17.27 24.33 0.00
N VAL A 37 -16.07 24.32 0.58
CA VAL A 37 -15.76 25.12 1.78
C VAL A 37 -14.56 26.01 1.56
N LYS A 38 -14.73 27.25 2.01
CA LYS A 38 -13.64 28.21 2.15
C LYS A 38 -13.12 28.13 3.59
N VAL A 39 -12.03 27.41 3.79
CA VAL A 39 -11.38 27.31 5.09
C VAL A 39 -10.78 28.67 5.41
N SER A 40 -11.35 29.34 6.42
CA SER A 40 -10.96 30.67 6.84
C SER A 40 -10.09 30.56 8.09
N GLY A 41 -8.89 30.01 7.95
CA GLY A 41 -7.96 29.83 9.05
C GLY A 41 -6.52 29.98 8.59
N GLU A 42 -5.69 30.63 9.40
CA GLU A 42 -4.23 30.72 9.21
C GLU A 42 -3.52 29.41 9.62
N LEU A 43 -4.29 28.34 9.88
CA LEU A 43 -3.73 27.07 10.34
C LEU A 43 -3.09 26.29 9.18
N PRO A 44 -1.96 25.63 9.45
CA PRO A 44 -1.20 24.93 8.42
C PRO A 44 -1.81 23.58 7.99
N TYR A 45 -2.69 23.02 8.82
CA TYR A 45 -3.25 21.68 8.59
C TYR A 45 -4.78 21.70 8.56
N THR A 46 -5.34 20.97 7.60
CA THR A 46 -6.77 20.68 7.50
C THR A 46 -6.97 19.17 7.35
N VAL A 47 -7.88 18.58 8.13
CA VAL A 47 -8.17 17.14 8.13
C VAL A 47 -9.61 16.91 7.71
N ILE A 48 -9.82 15.93 6.85
CA ILE A 48 -11.15 15.40 6.48
C ILE A 48 -11.24 13.97 6.99
N ASP A 49 -12.21 13.70 7.86
CA ASP A 49 -12.45 12.35 8.39
C ASP A 49 -13.06 11.43 7.32
N GLY A 50 -12.78 10.12 7.41
CA GLY A 50 -13.31 9.09 6.52
C GLY A 50 -14.84 9.04 6.49
N THR A 51 -15.50 9.28 7.63
CA THR A 51 -16.97 9.35 7.72
C THR A 51 -17.56 10.51 6.92
N THR A 52 -16.85 11.64 6.85
CA THR A 52 -17.24 12.81 6.06
C THR A 52 -17.06 12.51 4.57
N LEU A 53 -15.98 11.83 4.22
CA LEU A 53 -15.71 11.37 2.87
C LEU A 53 -16.77 10.37 2.39
N ASN A 54 -17.14 9.39 3.22
CA ASN A 54 -18.10 8.34 2.88
C ASN A 54 -19.58 8.69 3.14
N ALA A 55 -19.90 9.96 3.41
CA ALA A 55 -21.27 10.39 3.66
C ALA A 55 -22.22 10.12 2.48
N ASN A 56 -21.70 10.06 1.25
CA ASN A 56 -22.46 9.66 0.05
C ASN A 56 -21.76 8.50 -0.67
N PRO A 57 -22.51 7.56 -1.28
CA PRO A 57 -21.94 6.42 -2.00
C PRO A 57 -21.23 6.86 -3.28
N GLY A 58 -20.14 6.18 -3.62
CA GLY A 58 -19.37 6.38 -4.85
C GLY A 58 -17.97 6.92 -4.62
N GLN A 59 -17.17 7.01 -5.69
CA GLN A 59 -15.79 7.52 -5.61
C GLN A 59 -15.81 9.02 -5.34
N GLN A 60 -15.15 9.45 -4.27
CA GLN A 60 -15.03 10.87 -3.95
C GLN A 60 -13.96 11.52 -4.83
N THR A 61 -14.10 12.81 -5.09
CA THR A 61 -13.01 13.62 -5.65
C THR A 61 -12.79 14.81 -4.76
N VAL A 62 -11.56 14.95 -4.25
CA VAL A 62 -11.11 16.11 -3.48
C VAL A 62 -10.38 17.06 -4.42
N THR A 63 -10.83 18.31 -4.49
CA THR A 63 -10.16 19.38 -5.23
C THR A 63 -9.67 20.46 -4.27
N LEU A 64 -8.37 20.72 -4.29
CA LEU A 64 -7.73 21.75 -3.48
C LEU A 64 -7.34 22.94 -4.36
N ALA A 65 -7.54 24.16 -3.86
CA ALA A 65 -7.07 25.38 -4.51
C ALA A 65 -6.82 26.51 -3.50
N GLY A 66 -6.00 27.48 -3.87
CA GLY A 66 -5.81 28.71 -3.09
C GLY A 66 -4.54 28.77 -2.24
N SER A 67 -3.59 27.86 -2.46
CA SER A 67 -2.21 27.95 -1.95
C SER A 67 -1.20 27.98 -3.11
N SER A 68 0.06 28.28 -2.79
CA SER A 68 1.20 28.18 -3.72
C SER A 68 1.42 26.72 -4.13
N LYS A 69 1.44 25.83 -3.14
CA LYS A 69 1.64 24.37 -3.23
C LYS A 69 0.51 23.67 -2.50
N ALA A 70 -0.12 22.69 -3.14
CA ALA A 70 -1.19 21.89 -2.56
C ALA A 70 -0.66 20.48 -2.25
N TYR A 71 -0.69 20.10 -0.98
CA TYR A 71 -0.32 18.77 -0.49
C TYR A 71 -1.55 18.06 0.05
N LEU A 72 -1.71 16.80 -0.35
CA LEU A 72 -2.73 15.90 0.16
C LEU A 72 -2.10 14.56 0.47
N ALA A 73 -2.25 14.10 1.71
CA ALA A 73 -1.93 12.75 2.11
C ALA A 73 -3.15 12.08 2.72
N TYR A 74 -3.20 10.76 2.66
CA TYR A 74 -4.20 9.99 3.41
C TYR A 74 -3.53 8.86 4.17
N GLY A 75 -4.05 8.59 5.35
CA GLY A 75 -3.53 7.58 6.27
C GLY A 75 -4.63 7.17 7.25
N ARG A 76 -4.36 6.16 8.07
CA ARG A 76 -5.31 5.78 9.12
C ARG A 76 -5.58 6.96 10.03
N THR A 77 -6.81 7.07 10.50
CA THR A 77 -7.26 8.19 11.32
C THR A 77 -6.46 8.28 12.63
N SER A 78 -6.09 7.15 13.23
CA SER A 78 -5.18 7.09 14.38
C SER A 78 -3.79 7.64 14.05
N ASP A 79 -3.22 7.27 12.91
CA ASP A 79 -1.91 7.73 12.46
C ASP A 79 -1.88 9.22 12.10
N VAL A 80 -2.92 9.72 11.42
CA VAL A 80 -3.05 11.16 11.09
C VAL A 80 -3.14 12.00 12.36
N LYS A 81 -3.95 11.56 13.34
CA LYS A 81 -4.09 12.24 14.63
C LYS A 81 -2.79 12.19 15.44
N ALA A 82 -2.11 11.04 15.46
CA ALA A 82 -0.83 10.90 16.15
C ALA A 82 0.28 11.75 15.49
N TRP A 83 0.30 11.85 14.16
CA TRP A 83 1.24 12.70 13.42
C TRP A 83 1.02 14.18 13.72
N LEU A 84 -0.24 14.63 13.76
CA LEU A 84 -0.60 16.00 14.14
C LEU A 84 -0.16 16.30 15.58
N GLY A 85 -0.27 15.33 16.49
CA GLY A 85 0.16 15.45 17.87
C GLY A 85 -0.54 16.62 18.55
N GLU A 86 0.24 17.61 18.99
CA GLU A 86 -0.27 18.83 19.64
C GLU A 86 -0.58 19.98 18.65
N SER A 87 -0.36 19.79 17.35
CA SER A 87 -0.59 20.82 16.34
C SER A 87 -2.07 21.13 16.18
N LYS A 88 -2.42 22.42 16.15
CA LYS A 88 -3.79 22.87 15.85
C LYS A 88 -4.11 22.59 14.39
N TYR A 89 -5.28 22.03 14.12
CA TYR A 89 -5.74 21.74 12.77
C TYR A 89 -7.22 22.09 12.59
N ASN A 90 -7.62 22.34 11.35
CA ASN A 90 -9.04 22.47 10.98
C ASN A 90 -9.60 21.07 10.70
N LEU A 91 -10.65 20.67 11.40
CA LEU A 91 -11.41 19.46 11.09
C LEU A 91 -12.60 19.84 10.19
N LEU A 92 -12.71 19.19 9.04
CA LEU A 92 -13.84 19.32 8.13
C LEU A 92 -14.84 18.19 8.37
N THR A 93 -16.04 18.54 8.84
CA THR A 93 -17.16 17.61 9.06
C THR A 93 -18.37 18.03 8.21
N LEU A 94 -19.31 17.12 7.98
CA LEU A 94 -20.61 17.46 7.37
C LEU A 94 -21.64 17.76 8.46
N ASP A 95 -22.38 18.86 8.31
CA ASP A 95 -23.54 19.18 9.16
C ASP A 95 -24.79 18.38 8.75
N ASP A 96 -25.85 18.49 9.55
CA ASP A 96 -27.17 17.86 9.30
C ASP A 96 -27.82 18.30 7.98
N GLU A 97 -27.28 19.33 7.31
CA GLU A 97 -27.72 19.87 6.02
C GLU A 97 -26.80 19.47 4.84
N ASN A 98 -25.86 18.53 5.04
CA ASN A 98 -24.84 18.09 4.08
C ASN A 98 -23.92 19.23 3.58
N LYS A 99 -23.64 20.24 4.40
CA LYS A 99 -22.61 21.25 4.15
C LYS A 99 -21.37 20.93 4.96
N LEU A 100 -20.20 21.21 4.38
CA LEU A 100 -18.94 21.09 5.11
C LEU A 100 -18.83 22.25 6.11
N VAL A 101 -18.46 21.94 7.34
CA VAL A 101 -18.18 22.88 8.43
C VAL A 101 -16.73 22.69 8.86
N SER A 102 -16.02 23.80 9.08
CA SER A 102 -14.65 23.78 9.57
C SER A 102 -14.62 24.10 11.06
N ASP A 103 -14.25 23.14 11.89
CA ASP A 103 -14.04 23.31 13.32
C ASP A 103 -12.54 23.31 13.65
N VAL A 104 -12.07 24.29 14.42
CA VAL A 104 -10.68 24.30 14.88
C VAL A 104 -10.54 23.33 16.05
N VAL A 105 -9.73 22.29 15.88
CA VAL A 105 -9.41 21.35 16.95
C VAL A 105 -8.06 21.71 17.57
N THR A 106 -8.10 22.04 18.85
CA THR A 106 -6.93 22.04 19.73
C THR A 106 -6.84 20.69 20.43
N PRO A 107 -5.95 19.77 20.00
CA PRO A 107 -5.76 18.50 20.69
C PRO A 107 -5.33 18.76 22.15
N LYS A 108 -5.94 18.01 23.07
CA LYS A 108 -5.56 18.01 24.49
C LYS A 108 -4.25 17.22 24.64
N PRO A 109 -3.31 17.62 25.53
CA PRO A 109 -2.08 16.85 25.76
C PRO A 109 -2.41 15.40 26.06
N ALA A 110 -1.79 14.47 25.34
CA ALA A 110 -1.84 13.06 25.69
C ALA A 110 -0.99 12.88 26.95
N GLU A 111 -1.61 12.52 28.07
CA GLU A 111 -0.88 12.08 29.27
C GLU A 111 -0.13 10.80 28.91
N THR A 112 1.16 10.93 28.60
CA THR A 112 2.07 9.80 28.56
C THR A 112 2.16 9.25 29.98
N SER A 113 1.65 8.03 30.18
CA SER A 113 1.81 7.25 31.41
C SER A 113 3.29 6.90 31.60
N THR A 114 4.10 7.83 32.09
CA THR A 114 5.47 7.56 32.49
C THR A 114 5.43 6.74 33.78
N GLY A 115 5.79 5.47 33.68
CA GLY A 115 6.07 4.62 34.83
C GLY A 115 7.18 5.25 35.67
N SER A 116 6.85 5.49 36.94
CA SER A 116 7.72 6.02 37.97
C SER A 116 9.03 5.24 38.08
N ASN A 117 10.16 5.91 37.86
CA ASN A 117 11.35 5.72 38.69
C ASN A 117 12.11 7.04 38.83
N SER A 118 12.28 7.44 40.08
CA SER A 118 12.91 8.68 40.53
C SER A 118 14.43 8.57 40.52
N GLY A 119 15.09 9.63 40.08
CA GLY A 119 16.53 9.83 40.17
C GLY A 119 16.94 11.13 39.48
N ASP A 120 16.87 12.24 40.22
CA ASP A 120 17.35 13.57 39.83
C ASP A 120 18.82 13.54 39.34
N GLU A 121 19.10 14.12 38.17
CA GLU A 121 19.89 15.36 38.07
C GLU A 121 19.92 15.91 36.63
N ALA A 122 19.41 17.14 36.50
CA ALA A 122 19.77 18.19 35.54
C ALA A 122 19.80 17.87 34.03
N SER A 123 18.67 18.13 33.36
CA SER A 123 18.64 18.52 31.95
C SER A 123 17.84 19.81 31.81
N THR A 124 18.52 20.84 31.32
CA THR A 124 18.00 22.14 30.88
C THR A 124 16.72 22.02 30.04
N ASP A 125 15.79 22.92 30.32
CA ASP A 125 14.54 23.21 29.61
C ASP A 125 14.61 22.92 28.10
N ALA A 126 14.00 21.82 27.67
CA ALA A 126 13.52 21.66 26.31
C ALA A 126 12.10 22.22 26.26
N ASP A 127 12.04 23.51 25.95
CA ASP A 127 10.81 24.22 25.59
C ASP A 127 10.13 23.45 24.45
N ALA A 128 8.94 22.90 24.73
CA ALA A 128 8.12 22.22 23.74
C ALA A 128 7.51 23.28 22.80
N THR A 129 8.31 23.77 21.85
CA THR A 129 7.79 24.52 20.72
C THR A 129 7.09 23.55 19.79
N SER A 130 5.83 23.87 19.47
CA SER A 130 5.05 23.23 18.41
C SER A 130 5.76 23.42 17.07
N ASP A 131 6.72 22.55 16.77
CA ASP A 131 7.48 22.61 15.53
C ASP A 131 6.58 22.21 14.38
N VAL A 132 6.15 23.24 13.68
CA VAL A 132 5.52 23.20 12.39
C VAL A 132 6.38 22.38 11.43
N THR A 133 5.89 21.22 10.98
CA THR A 133 6.67 20.24 10.19
C THR A 133 5.98 19.97 8.86
N ASP A 134 6.76 19.89 7.77
CA ASP A 134 6.24 19.46 6.47
C ASP A 134 5.76 18.00 6.54
N PRO A 135 4.48 17.69 6.21
CA PRO A 135 3.99 16.32 6.16
C PRO A 135 4.58 15.49 5.02
N ALA A 136 5.20 16.11 4.02
CA ALA A 136 5.70 15.40 2.84
C ALA A 136 6.75 14.34 3.19
N GLY A 137 6.65 13.17 2.54
CA GLY A 137 7.63 12.11 2.62
C GLY A 137 7.55 11.23 3.87
N SER A 138 6.55 11.42 4.73
CA SER A 138 6.30 10.56 5.89
C SER A 138 5.90 9.15 5.48
N ASP A 139 6.47 8.16 6.18
CA ASP A 139 6.14 6.75 5.96
C ASP A 139 4.77 6.34 6.50
N LEU A 140 4.11 7.17 7.33
CA LEU A 140 2.76 6.90 7.86
C LEU A 140 1.66 6.97 6.79
N TRP A 141 1.89 7.72 5.71
CA TRP A 141 0.88 7.94 4.69
C TRP A 141 0.69 6.68 3.83
N LEU A 142 -0.56 6.32 3.56
CA LEU A 142 -0.88 5.26 2.59
C LEU A 142 -0.67 5.75 1.16
N GLY A 143 -0.83 7.05 0.92
CA GLY A 143 -0.47 7.73 -0.32
C GLY A 143 -0.37 9.24 -0.11
N GLU A 144 0.43 9.90 -0.94
CA GLU A 144 0.63 11.35 -0.92
C GLU A 144 0.63 11.90 -2.35
N PHE A 145 0.13 13.13 -2.49
CA PHE A 145 0.05 13.86 -3.75
C PHE A 145 0.48 15.30 -3.50
N THR A 146 1.32 15.82 -4.39
CA THR A 146 1.80 17.20 -4.33
C THR A 146 1.68 17.81 -5.71
N GLU A 147 0.97 18.92 -5.82
CA GLU A 147 0.80 19.66 -7.08
C GLU A 147 0.87 21.17 -6.83
N ASP A 148 1.26 21.92 -7.84
CA ASP A 148 1.34 23.38 -7.77
C ASP A 148 -0.05 24.00 -7.99
N ARG A 149 -0.43 24.95 -7.12
CA ARG A 149 -1.67 25.77 -7.16
C ARG A 149 -3.01 25.04 -7.00
N ALA A 150 -3.17 23.86 -7.59
CA ALA A 150 -4.40 23.09 -7.54
C ALA A 150 -4.14 21.59 -7.66
N LEU A 151 -4.82 20.80 -6.82
CA LEU A 151 -4.74 19.34 -6.82
C LEU A 151 -6.14 18.75 -6.99
N ILE A 152 -6.29 17.75 -7.86
CA ILE A 152 -7.52 16.98 -8.02
C ILE A 152 -7.17 15.51 -7.74
N ALA A 153 -7.69 14.97 -6.65
CA ALA A 153 -7.43 13.60 -6.22
C ALA A 153 -8.76 12.80 -6.16
N PRO A 154 -9.03 11.91 -7.13
CA PRO A 154 -10.09 10.92 -6.98
C PRO A 154 -9.66 9.84 -5.99
N MET A 155 -10.51 9.51 -5.02
CA MET A 155 -10.21 8.55 -3.96
C MET A 155 -11.43 7.73 -3.54
N SER A 156 -11.13 6.56 -2.97
CA SER A 156 -12.11 5.65 -2.38
C SER A 156 -11.48 5.11 -1.11
N VAL A 157 -11.68 5.80 0.01
CA VAL A 157 -11.08 5.46 1.29
C VAL A 157 -12.14 4.87 2.23
N PRO A 158 -11.82 3.87 3.08
CA PRO A 158 -12.75 3.40 4.11
C PRO A 158 -12.87 4.41 5.27
N ASP A 159 -13.83 4.17 6.17
CA ASP A 159 -14.17 5.10 7.27
C ASP A 159 -13.03 5.30 8.28
N ASP A 160 -12.10 4.36 8.36
CA ASP A 160 -10.94 4.39 9.25
C ASP A 160 -9.77 5.22 8.68
N VAL A 161 -9.86 5.69 7.44
CA VAL A 161 -8.83 6.48 6.76
C VAL A 161 -9.25 7.94 6.66
N SER A 162 -8.36 8.84 7.09
CA SER A 162 -8.55 10.29 7.03
C SER A 162 -7.58 10.93 6.05
N VAL A 163 -7.97 12.09 5.52
CA VAL A 163 -7.17 12.87 4.57
C VAL A 163 -6.59 14.09 5.28
N LEU A 164 -5.27 14.24 5.21
CA LEU A 164 -4.54 15.42 5.66
C LEU A 164 -4.24 16.33 4.46
N ILE A 165 -4.59 17.60 4.60
CA ILE A 165 -4.36 18.65 3.61
C ILE A 165 -3.42 19.69 4.23
N ALA A 166 -2.36 20.00 3.51
CA ALA A 166 -1.37 21.00 3.90
C ALA A 166 -0.77 21.70 2.67
N SER A 167 0.14 22.62 2.90
CA SER A 167 1.05 23.19 1.89
C SER A 167 2.46 22.62 2.08
N ASP A 168 3.25 23.24 2.95
CA ASP A 168 4.59 22.86 3.40
C ASP A 168 4.66 22.72 4.93
N GLY A 169 3.50 22.79 5.59
CA GLY A 169 3.36 22.85 7.02
C GLY A 169 3.54 24.27 7.60
N SER A 170 4.26 25.19 6.96
CA SER A 170 4.50 26.55 7.48
C SER A 170 3.51 27.59 6.95
N GLU A 171 3.15 27.49 5.69
CA GLU A 171 2.11 28.29 5.08
C GLU A 171 0.71 27.77 5.47
N PRO A 172 -0.32 28.63 5.47
CA PRO A 172 -1.69 28.17 5.71
C PRO A 172 -2.11 27.12 4.67
N ALA A 173 -2.92 26.16 5.11
CA ALA A 173 -3.49 25.15 4.23
C ALA A 173 -4.30 25.80 3.07
N PRO A 174 -4.43 25.12 1.91
CA PRO A 174 -5.23 25.58 0.79
C PRO A 174 -6.61 26.13 1.21
N SER A 175 -6.89 27.39 0.86
CA SER A 175 -8.07 28.09 1.36
C SER A 175 -9.40 27.57 0.82
N THR A 176 -9.37 26.79 -0.28
CA THR A 176 -10.56 26.24 -0.94
C THR A 176 -10.44 24.73 -1.02
N VAL A 177 -11.37 24.04 -0.37
CA VAL A 177 -11.52 22.58 -0.44
C VAL A 177 -12.88 22.28 -1.05
N LYS A 178 -12.89 21.53 -2.15
CA LYS A 178 -14.11 21.03 -2.78
C LYS A 178 -14.16 19.52 -2.68
N LEU A 179 -15.27 19.00 -2.20
CA LEU A 179 -15.55 17.57 -2.13
C LEU A 179 -16.72 17.27 -3.05
N SER A 180 -16.53 16.35 -4.01
CA SER A 180 -17.58 15.96 -4.94
C SER A 180 -17.82 14.46 -4.96
N TRP A 181 -19.09 14.06 -4.96
CA TRP A 181 -19.55 12.68 -5.11
C TRP A 181 -20.35 12.50 -6.40
N PRO A 182 -20.23 11.35 -7.08
CA PRO A 182 -21.10 11.01 -8.19
C PRO A 182 -22.53 10.76 -7.69
N LEU A 183 -23.51 11.34 -8.36
CA LEU A 183 -24.92 11.03 -8.12
C LEU A 183 -25.37 9.91 -9.05
N ASP A 184 -26.22 9.00 -8.54
CA ASP A 184 -26.85 7.99 -9.39
C ASP A 184 -27.86 8.65 -10.33
N ASN A 185 -27.42 8.88 -11.56
CA ASN A 185 -28.22 9.43 -12.65
C ASN A 185 -28.82 8.33 -13.55
N ALA A 186 -28.94 7.09 -13.04
CA ALA A 186 -29.64 6.04 -13.76
C ALA A 186 -31.10 6.43 -14.01
N THR A 187 -31.52 6.39 -15.27
CA THR A 187 -32.90 6.63 -15.69
C THR A 187 -33.50 5.32 -16.21
N PRO A 188 -33.87 4.37 -15.32
CA PRO A 188 -34.25 3.02 -15.71
C PRO A 188 -35.51 2.97 -16.60
N TRP A 189 -36.35 4.01 -16.54
CA TRP A 189 -37.58 4.11 -17.34
C TRP A 189 -37.37 4.74 -18.71
N ALA A 190 -36.28 5.46 -18.94
CA ALA A 190 -36.08 6.20 -20.19
C ALA A 190 -35.99 5.25 -21.40
N GLY A 191 -35.22 4.16 -21.30
CA GLY A 191 -35.09 3.16 -22.36
C GLY A 191 -36.39 2.43 -22.69
N PRO A 192 -37.11 1.83 -21.71
CA PRO A 192 -38.40 1.20 -21.96
C PRO A 192 -39.44 2.16 -22.54
N LEU A 193 -39.47 3.42 -22.10
CA LEU A 193 -40.42 4.41 -22.64
C LEU A 193 -40.09 4.77 -24.09
N ILE A 194 -38.82 4.98 -24.43
CA ILE A 194 -38.39 5.30 -25.79
C ILE A 194 -38.61 4.10 -26.72
N VAL A 195 -38.17 2.90 -26.34
CA VAL A 195 -38.33 1.68 -27.15
C VAL A 195 -39.79 1.29 -27.28
N GLY A 196 -40.55 1.32 -26.17
CA GLY A 196 -41.99 1.09 -26.17
C GLY A 196 -42.72 2.08 -27.09
N GLY A 197 -42.36 3.36 -27.04
CA GLY A 197 -42.90 4.38 -27.93
C GLY A 197 -42.59 4.13 -29.40
N ILE A 198 -41.35 3.74 -29.75
CA ILE A 198 -40.95 3.42 -31.12
C ILE A 198 -41.72 2.20 -31.66
N ILE A 199 -41.87 1.15 -30.85
CA ILE A 199 -42.65 -0.04 -31.21
C ILE A 199 -44.11 0.35 -31.47
N LEU A 200 -44.68 1.17 -30.60
CA LEU A 200 -46.08 1.60 -30.69
C LEU A 200 -46.30 2.50 -31.93
N LEU A 201 -45.31 3.34 -32.29
CA LEU A 201 -45.28 4.11 -33.54
C LEU A 201 -45.28 3.18 -34.76
N ALA A 202 -44.44 2.13 -34.76
CA ALA A 202 -44.39 1.15 -35.84
C ALA A 202 -45.72 0.38 -35.99
N VAL A 203 -46.36 -0.01 -34.88
CA VAL A 203 -47.68 -0.65 -34.88
C VAL A 203 -48.75 0.31 -35.43
N GLY A 204 -48.74 1.57 -35.00
CA GLY A 204 -49.61 2.62 -35.54
C GLY A 204 -49.46 2.80 -37.05
N LEU A 205 -48.23 2.78 -37.56
CA LEU A 205 -47.91 2.86 -38.99
C LEU A 205 -48.44 1.64 -39.76
N VAL A 206 -48.29 0.43 -39.23
CA VAL A 206 -48.81 -0.80 -39.86
C VAL A 206 -50.35 -0.76 -39.93
N LEU A 207 -51.02 -0.35 -38.84
CA LEU A 207 -52.48 -0.20 -38.82
C LEU A 207 -52.97 0.85 -39.82
N TYR A 208 -52.25 1.96 -39.94
CA TYR A 208 -52.51 3.01 -40.92
C TYR A 208 -52.38 2.49 -42.37
N LEU A 209 -51.30 1.78 -42.68
CA LEU A 209 -51.06 1.17 -44.00
C LEU A 209 -52.10 0.09 -44.34
N LEU A 210 -52.51 -0.72 -43.36
CA LEU A 210 -53.59 -1.69 -43.52
C LEU A 210 -54.95 -1.01 -43.75
N GLY A 211 -55.20 0.12 -43.07
CA GLY A 211 -56.36 0.98 -43.31
C GLY A 211 -56.41 1.49 -44.75
N LEU A 212 -55.30 2.03 -45.25
CA LEU A 212 -55.12 2.48 -46.63
C LEU A 212 -55.29 1.35 -47.66
N ARG A 213 -54.70 0.17 -47.39
CA ARG A 213 -54.84 -1.00 -48.27
C ARG A 213 -56.28 -1.50 -48.34
N HIS A 214 -57.00 -1.49 -47.22
CA HIS A 214 -58.41 -1.86 -47.19
C HIS A 214 -59.25 -0.85 -47.98
N MET A 215 -59.00 0.45 -47.79
CA MET A 215 -59.70 1.53 -48.51
C MET A 215 -59.41 1.53 -50.02
N ARG A 216 -58.20 1.13 -50.44
CA ARG A 216 -57.86 0.90 -51.86
C ARG A 216 -58.54 -0.34 -52.42
N ARG A 217 -58.63 -1.44 -51.66
CA ARG A 217 -59.32 -2.67 -52.09
C ARG A 217 -60.84 -2.54 -52.14
N SER A 218 -61.45 -1.71 -51.29
CA SER A 218 -62.90 -1.44 -51.31
C SER A 218 -63.32 -0.49 -52.44
N ARG A 219 -62.37 0.12 -53.15
CA ARG A 219 -62.59 0.96 -54.34
C ARG A 219 -62.15 0.25 -55.63
N GLY A 220 -62.52 -1.03 -55.78
CA GLY A 220 -62.39 -1.75 -57.06
C GLY A 220 -63.21 -1.08 -58.18
N PRO A 221 -62.85 -1.26 -59.47
CA PRO A 221 -63.41 -0.50 -60.57
C PRO A 221 -64.90 -0.82 -60.76
N ARG A 222 -65.78 0.13 -60.42
CA ARG A 222 -67.20 0.11 -60.79
C ARG A 222 -67.30 0.26 -62.30
N ARG A 223 -67.40 -0.85 -63.04
CA ARG A 223 -67.92 -0.82 -64.41
C ARG A 223 -69.40 -0.42 -64.33
N LYS A 224 -69.73 0.76 -64.87
CA LYS A 224 -71.11 1.09 -65.27
C LYS A 224 -71.49 0.08 -66.35
N SER A 225 -72.38 -0.86 -66.04
CA SER A 225 -73.06 -1.68 -67.03
C SER A 225 -74.03 -0.79 -67.80
N LEU A 226 -73.81 -0.61 -69.10
CA LEU A 226 -74.80 -0.06 -70.02
C LEU A 226 -75.90 -1.12 -70.32
N PRO A 227 -77.13 -0.70 -70.67
CA PRO A 227 -78.28 -1.60 -70.87
C PRO A 227 -78.19 -2.39 -72.19
N PRO A 228 -78.95 -3.49 -72.33
CA PRO A 228 -78.86 -4.38 -73.48
C PRO A 228 -79.54 -3.75 -74.70
N LEU A 229 -78.88 -3.80 -75.86
CA LEU A 229 -79.53 -3.60 -77.16
C LEU A 229 -79.54 -4.91 -77.95
N ASP A 230 -80.64 -5.03 -78.67
CA ASP A 230 -81.21 -6.19 -79.32
C ASP A 230 -80.44 -6.65 -80.58
N ASP A 231 -80.76 -7.87 -81.00
CA ASP A 231 -80.22 -8.64 -82.12
C ASP A 231 -79.96 -7.83 -83.40
N GLN A 232 -78.75 -7.96 -83.97
CA GLN A 232 -78.58 -8.26 -85.41
C GLN A 232 -77.14 -8.55 -85.84
N LYS A 233 -77.06 -9.51 -86.77
CA LYS A 233 -75.97 -9.84 -87.70
C LYS A 233 -74.72 -10.55 -87.17
N ARG A 234 -74.79 -11.88 -87.34
CA ARG A 234 -73.64 -12.77 -87.52
C ARG A 234 -72.76 -12.31 -88.68
N LEU A 235 -71.47 -12.12 -88.42
CA LEU A 235 -70.40 -12.02 -89.42
C LEU A 235 -69.24 -12.97 -89.05
N PRO A 236 -68.50 -13.48 -90.05
CA PRO A 236 -67.83 -14.77 -89.99
C PRO A 236 -66.50 -14.77 -89.22
N ARG A 237 -66.15 -15.97 -88.73
CA ARG A 237 -65.00 -16.30 -87.90
C ARG A 237 -63.71 -16.31 -88.74
N ALA A 238 -62.81 -15.37 -88.50
CA ALA A 238 -61.45 -15.36 -89.09
C ALA A 238 -60.46 -16.20 -88.23
N PRO A 239 -59.46 -16.86 -88.84
CA PRO A 239 -58.64 -17.88 -88.18
C PRO A 239 -57.51 -17.33 -87.30
N LYS A 240 -57.05 -18.22 -86.39
CA LYS A 240 -56.02 -18.02 -85.35
C LYS A 240 -54.74 -17.33 -85.85
N ALA A 241 -54.28 -16.34 -85.09
CA ALA A 241 -52.87 -15.95 -85.01
C ALA A 241 -52.24 -16.50 -83.73
N ARG A 242 -51.05 -17.07 -83.89
CA ARG A 242 -50.23 -17.75 -82.88
C ARG A 242 -49.23 -16.74 -82.29
N ARG A 243 -48.95 -16.89 -80.98
CA ARG A 243 -47.77 -16.44 -80.18
C ARG A 243 -47.85 -15.05 -79.51
N PRO A 244 -47.00 -14.76 -78.49
CA PRO A 244 -46.13 -15.65 -77.70
C PRO A 244 -46.39 -15.59 -76.18
N LYS A 245 -45.79 -16.54 -75.45
CA LYS A 245 -45.61 -16.48 -73.98
C LYS A 245 -44.84 -15.21 -73.64
N ALA A 246 -45.49 -14.26 -72.96
CA ALA A 246 -44.80 -13.10 -72.39
C ALA A 246 -43.92 -13.57 -71.22
N ALA A 247 -42.63 -13.31 -71.37
CA ALA A 247 -41.59 -13.61 -70.41
C ALA A 247 -41.88 -12.96 -69.04
N ARG A 248 -41.64 -13.73 -67.97
CA ARG A 248 -41.35 -13.16 -66.64
C ARG A 248 -40.17 -12.21 -66.80
N ARG A 249 -40.44 -10.90 -66.75
CA ARG A 249 -39.40 -9.89 -66.62
C ARG A 249 -39.32 -9.48 -65.15
N ASN A 250 -38.14 -9.70 -64.59
CA ASN A 250 -37.71 -9.18 -63.30
C ASN A 250 -38.01 -7.68 -63.21
N ALA A 251 -38.77 -7.30 -62.19
CA ALA A 251 -38.72 -5.96 -61.61
C ALA A 251 -37.94 -6.09 -60.30
N LEU A 252 -36.62 -5.96 -60.40
CA LEU A 252 -35.79 -5.48 -59.31
C LEU A 252 -36.12 -4.00 -59.06
N ILE A 253 -35.79 -3.56 -57.85
CA ILE A 253 -35.76 -2.17 -57.35
C ILE A 253 -37.02 -1.76 -56.56
N ALA A 254 -36.97 -2.00 -55.25
CA ALA A 254 -37.03 -0.97 -54.20
C ALA A 254 -37.28 -1.62 -52.82
N VAL A 255 -36.28 -2.34 -52.30
CA VAL A 255 -36.25 -2.79 -50.89
C VAL A 255 -34.90 -2.41 -50.27
N ILE A 256 -34.54 -1.13 -50.38
CA ILE A 256 -33.48 -0.49 -49.57
C ILE A 256 -33.96 0.98 -49.46
N PRO A 257 -34.67 1.36 -48.38
CA PRO A 257 -33.99 1.92 -47.22
C PRO A 257 -34.77 1.69 -45.91
N VAL A 258 -35.01 0.44 -45.50
CA VAL A 258 -35.55 0.15 -44.15
C VAL A 258 -34.52 -0.55 -43.26
N ALA A 259 -33.43 -1.08 -43.84
CA ALA A 259 -32.36 -1.75 -43.08
C ALA A 259 -31.22 -0.80 -42.62
N LEU A 260 -31.13 0.42 -43.17
CA LEU A 260 -30.06 1.39 -42.83
C LEU A 260 -30.47 2.38 -41.72
N VAL A 261 -31.77 2.50 -41.41
CA VAL A 261 -32.27 3.30 -40.28
C VAL A 261 -32.36 2.47 -39.00
N SER A 262 -32.52 1.15 -39.12
CA SER A 262 -32.53 0.23 -37.97
C SER A 262 -31.13 -0.07 -37.43
N SER A 263 -30.05 0.06 -38.22
CA SER A 263 -28.69 -0.12 -37.70
C SER A 263 -28.14 1.11 -36.97
N LEU A 264 -28.63 2.32 -37.23
CA LEU A 264 -28.25 3.51 -36.44
C LEU A 264 -28.99 3.58 -35.08
N ALA A 265 -30.19 3.00 -34.97
CA ALA A 265 -31.00 3.05 -33.75
C ALA A 265 -30.61 2.01 -32.67
N LEU A 266 -29.83 0.98 -32.99
CA LEU A 266 -29.35 -0.01 -32.01
C LEU A 266 -27.99 0.34 -31.38
N SER A 267 -27.37 1.46 -31.76
CA SER A 267 -26.11 1.92 -31.14
C SER A 267 -26.30 2.66 -29.80
N GLY A 268 -27.55 2.83 -29.34
CA GLY A 268 -27.88 3.59 -28.13
C GLY A 268 -28.08 2.77 -26.85
N CYS A 269 -27.78 1.47 -26.84
CA CYS A 269 -27.91 0.63 -25.65
C CYS A 269 -26.78 0.90 -24.64
N SER A 270 -26.81 2.04 -23.94
CA SER A 270 -26.03 2.14 -22.69
C SER A 270 -26.79 1.42 -21.57
N PRO A 271 -26.07 0.70 -20.68
CA PRO A 271 -26.68 -0.02 -19.55
C PRO A 271 -27.49 0.87 -18.59
N SER A 272 -27.26 2.18 -18.61
CA SER A 272 -27.93 3.18 -17.76
C SER A 272 -29.36 3.55 -18.21
N PHE A 273 -29.81 3.10 -19.39
CA PHE A 273 -31.16 3.43 -19.90
C PHE A 273 -32.22 2.37 -19.62
N TRP A 274 -31.85 1.20 -19.11
CA TRP A 274 -32.78 0.09 -18.92
C TRP A 274 -32.98 -0.22 -17.43
N PRO A 275 -34.16 -0.72 -17.02
CA PRO A 275 -34.29 -1.37 -15.74
C PRO A 275 -33.41 -2.59 -15.83
N GLN A 276 -32.39 -2.65 -14.97
CA GLN A 276 -31.68 -3.88 -14.74
C GLN A 276 -32.70 -4.83 -14.11
N LEU A 277 -33.34 -5.66 -14.95
CA LEU A 277 -33.88 -6.92 -14.47
C LEU A 277 -32.73 -7.58 -13.71
N PRO A 278 -32.94 -8.16 -12.53
CA PRO A 278 -31.90 -8.91 -11.88
C PRO A 278 -31.52 -10.05 -12.83
N ALA A 279 -30.54 -9.79 -13.70
CA ALA A 279 -29.60 -10.80 -14.10
C ALA A 279 -29.20 -11.40 -12.77
N GLN A 280 -29.41 -12.71 -12.63
CA GLN A 280 -28.84 -13.45 -11.51
C GLN A 280 -27.46 -12.86 -11.35
N SER A 281 -27.26 -12.12 -10.27
CA SER A 281 -25.93 -11.75 -9.87
C SER A 281 -25.25 -13.10 -9.92
N ALA A 282 -24.30 -13.28 -10.83
CA ALA A 282 -23.11 -13.96 -10.38
C ALA A 282 -22.66 -13.07 -9.24
N THR A 283 -23.24 -13.32 -8.05
CA THR A 283 -22.65 -12.98 -6.78
C THR A 283 -21.24 -13.49 -7.03
N PRO A 284 -20.21 -12.63 -7.16
CA PRO A 284 -18.91 -13.15 -6.84
C PRO A 284 -19.13 -13.79 -5.48
N THR A 285 -19.08 -15.11 -5.44
CA THR A 285 -18.83 -15.80 -4.19
C THR A 285 -17.51 -15.17 -3.79
N SER A 286 -17.59 -14.11 -2.99
CA SER A 286 -16.55 -13.82 -2.04
C SER A 286 -16.42 -15.14 -1.33
N THR A 287 -15.41 -15.90 -1.72
CA THR A 287 -14.73 -16.75 -0.78
C THR A 287 -14.34 -15.76 0.30
N SER A 288 -15.24 -15.53 1.26
CA SER A 288 -14.84 -15.28 2.62
C SER A 288 -14.02 -16.52 2.94
N THR A 289 -12.73 -16.46 2.63
CA THR A 289 -11.77 -16.94 3.59
C THR A 289 -12.28 -16.37 4.90
N ASP A 290 -12.71 -17.24 5.81
CA ASP A 290 -12.97 -16.88 7.19
C ASP A 290 -11.70 -16.14 7.65
N ALA A 291 -11.68 -14.83 7.46
CA ALA A 291 -10.86 -13.94 8.25
C ALA A 291 -11.40 -14.20 9.63
N ALA A 292 -10.60 -14.89 10.43
CA ALA A 292 -10.84 -15.07 11.85
C ALA A 292 -11.45 -13.77 12.36
N ALA A 293 -12.64 -13.86 12.97
CA ALA A 293 -13.31 -12.72 13.55
C ALA A 293 -12.26 -11.90 14.31
N THR A 294 -11.95 -10.71 13.79
CA THR A 294 -11.19 -9.72 14.54
C THR A 294 -12.02 -9.47 15.77
N ASP A 295 -11.54 -9.98 16.91
CA ASP A 295 -12.00 -9.49 18.19
C ASP A 295 -11.76 -7.97 18.12
N ASP A 296 -12.81 -7.15 18.27
CA ASP A 296 -12.74 -5.67 18.19
C ASP A 296 -11.76 -5.06 19.25
N SER A 297 -11.09 -5.91 20.02
CA SER A 297 -10.13 -5.60 21.06
C SER A 297 -8.66 -5.60 20.59
N GLN A 298 -8.32 -6.18 19.43
CA GLN A 298 -6.92 -6.25 18.98
C GLN A 298 -6.52 -5.03 18.11
N PRO A 299 -5.39 -4.36 18.42
CA PRO A 299 -4.88 -3.26 17.59
C PRO A 299 -4.61 -3.69 16.15
N ALA A 300 -4.77 -2.77 15.20
CA ALA A 300 -4.49 -3.02 13.80
C ALA A 300 -2.97 -3.16 13.53
N PRO A 301 -2.55 -3.89 12.47
CA PRO A 301 -1.14 -3.99 12.09
C PRO A 301 -0.58 -2.62 11.70
N VAL A 302 0.60 -2.24 12.21
CA VAL A 302 1.17 -0.90 12.07
C VAL A 302 1.45 -0.46 10.63
N VAL A 303 1.62 -1.38 9.69
CA VAL A 303 1.82 -1.07 8.26
C VAL A 303 1.09 -2.09 7.39
N SER A 304 0.64 -1.64 6.21
CA SER A 304 0.12 -2.53 5.17
C SER A 304 1.22 -3.06 4.25
N VAL A 305 0.96 -4.15 3.53
CA VAL A 305 1.93 -4.74 2.57
C VAL A 305 2.38 -3.73 1.50
N PRO A 306 1.48 -2.99 0.81
CA PRO A 306 1.92 -2.00 -0.18
C PRO A 306 2.71 -0.84 0.44
N GLN A 307 2.43 -0.50 1.69
CA GLN A 307 3.13 0.56 2.42
C GLN A 307 4.56 0.13 2.75
N ILE A 308 4.78 -1.08 3.28
CA ILE A 308 6.13 -1.56 3.60
C ILE A 308 6.97 -1.77 2.34
N GLU A 309 6.40 -2.25 1.23
CA GLU A 309 7.09 -2.34 -0.06
C GLU A 309 7.65 -0.98 -0.51
N ARG A 310 6.83 0.07 -0.40
CA ARG A 310 7.27 1.44 -0.73
C ARG A 310 8.32 1.95 0.25
N ILE A 311 8.17 1.71 1.56
CA ILE A 311 9.13 2.13 2.59
C ILE A 311 10.49 1.48 2.34
N VAL A 312 10.52 0.16 2.15
CA VAL A 312 11.75 -0.61 1.86
C VAL A 312 12.39 -0.14 0.55
N SER A 313 11.60 0.12 -0.50
CA SER A 313 12.11 0.66 -1.76
C SER A 313 12.78 2.04 -1.58
N LYS A 314 12.14 2.95 -0.81
CA LYS A 314 12.72 4.26 -0.47
C LYS A 314 14.01 4.10 0.34
N ILE A 315 14.03 3.22 1.34
CA ILE A 315 15.21 2.97 2.18
C ILE A 315 16.36 2.39 1.34
N SER A 316 16.09 1.38 0.51
CA SER A 316 17.08 0.77 -0.38
C SER A 316 17.73 1.82 -1.29
N ALA A 317 16.95 2.74 -1.86
CA ALA A 317 17.48 3.83 -2.69
C ALA A 317 18.36 4.81 -1.89
N VAL A 318 17.94 5.23 -0.70
CA VAL A 318 18.73 6.13 0.16
C VAL A 318 20.02 5.47 0.65
N VAL A 319 19.97 4.19 1.01
CA VAL A 319 21.15 3.44 1.45
C VAL A 319 22.12 3.22 0.29
N ALA A 320 21.62 2.95 -0.93
CA ALA A 320 22.47 2.87 -2.12
C ALA A 320 23.20 4.20 -2.40
N ASP A 321 22.50 5.33 -2.28
CA ASP A 321 23.09 6.66 -2.41
C ASP A 321 24.13 6.94 -1.31
N ALA A 322 23.83 6.54 -0.07
CA ALA A 322 24.77 6.61 1.05
C ALA A 322 26.02 5.74 0.83
N ASP A 323 25.86 4.53 0.27
CA ASP A 323 26.94 3.58 -0.01
C ASP A 323 27.86 4.06 -1.15
N GLU A 324 27.28 4.74 -2.16
CA GLU A 324 28.01 5.37 -3.26
C GLU A 324 28.80 6.59 -2.76
N GLN A 325 28.14 7.47 -2.01
CA GLN A 325 28.76 8.68 -1.45
C GLN A 325 29.67 8.40 -0.24
N LYS A 326 29.58 7.21 0.36
CA LYS A 326 30.20 6.84 1.65
C LYS A 326 29.78 7.80 2.78
N SER A 327 28.52 8.23 2.78
CA SER A 327 28.00 9.26 3.68
C SER A 327 27.23 8.65 4.86
N ALA A 328 27.81 8.77 6.05
CA ALA A 328 27.17 8.35 7.30
C ALA A 328 25.90 9.16 7.60
N ASP A 329 25.86 10.44 7.20
CA ASP A 329 24.72 11.32 7.46
C ASP A 329 23.53 10.94 6.60
N VAL A 330 23.75 10.60 5.32
CA VAL A 330 22.69 10.11 4.42
C VAL A 330 22.19 8.75 4.92
N ALA A 331 23.08 7.84 5.31
CA ALA A 331 22.70 6.55 5.89
C ALA A 331 21.84 6.72 7.16
N ALA A 332 22.23 7.63 8.07
CA ALA A 332 21.51 7.88 9.33
C ALA A 332 20.07 8.38 9.14
N THR A 333 19.70 8.86 7.94
CA THR A 333 18.30 9.23 7.66
C THR A 333 17.35 8.03 7.55
N ARG A 334 17.88 6.82 7.30
CA ARG A 334 17.11 5.58 7.09
C ARG A 334 17.65 4.36 7.83
N LEU A 335 18.76 4.50 8.55
CA LEU A 335 19.41 3.45 9.35
C LEU A 335 19.66 3.96 10.75
N THR A 336 19.56 3.07 11.73
CA THR A 336 19.90 3.31 13.13
C THR A 336 20.54 2.05 13.74
N GLY A 337 20.95 2.14 15.00
CA GLY A 337 21.45 0.99 15.76
C GLY A 337 22.62 0.24 15.10
N PRO A 338 22.70 -1.09 15.30
CA PRO A 338 23.79 -1.92 14.76
C PRO A 338 23.96 -1.84 13.24
N ALA A 339 22.87 -1.75 12.49
CA ALA A 339 22.92 -1.65 11.03
C ALA A 339 23.56 -0.34 10.53
N LEU A 340 23.41 0.76 11.29
CA LEU A 340 24.09 2.03 11.01
C LEU A 340 25.56 2.00 11.41
N ASP A 341 25.87 1.44 12.58
CA ASP A 341 27.24 1.40 13.11
C ASP A 341 28.18 0.59 12.20
N GLU A 342 27.71 -0.54 11.67
CA GLU A 342 28.45 -1.35 10.71
C GLU A 342 28.76 -0.55 9.41
N ARG A 343 27.76 0.13 8.85
CA ARG A 343 27.95 0.91 7.62
C ARG A 343 28.85 2.12 7.82
N LYS A 344 28.71 2.83 8.96
CA LYS A 344 29.60 3.95 9.32
C LYS A 344 31.05 3.51 9.33
N ALA A 345 31.35 2.37 9.96
CA ALA A 345 32.68 1.80 9.97
C ALA A 345 33.13 1.39 8.56
N ASN A 346 32.27 0.74 7.77
CA ASN A 346 32.58 0.38 6.38
C ASN A 346 32.93 1.59 5.52
N TYR A 347 32.20 2.71 5.65
CA TYR A 347 32.48 3.95 4.93
C TYR A 347 33.83 4.54 5.32
N GLN A 348 34.14 4.56 6.62
CA GLN A 348 35.44 5.01 7.10
C GLN A 348 36.58 4.13 6.54
N ILE A 349 36.40 2.80 6.53
CA ILE A 349 37.37 1.87 5.93
C ILE A 349 37.54 2.17 4.44
N ARG A 350 36.44 2.21 3.68
CA ARG A 350 36.45 2.43 2.22
C ARG A 350 36.90 3.82 1.80
N SER A 351 36.86 4.79 2.70
CA SER A 351 37.43 6.13 2.45
C SER A 351 38.96 6.12 2.44
N LYS A 352 39.58 5.19 3.18
CA LYS A 352 41.04 5.03 3.29
C LYS A 352 41.58 3.88 2.45
N ASN A 353 40.76 2.87 2.18
CA ASN A 353 41.09 1.69 1.38
C ASN A 353 40.00 1.42 0.34
N ALA A 354 40.23 1.82 -0.91
CA ALA A 354 39.25 1.66 -1.99
C ALA A 354 38.97 0.19 -2.36
N ASP A 355 39.90 -0.72 -2.07
CA ASP A 355 39.78 -2.15 -2.35
C ASP A 355 39.05 -2.91 -1.22
N ALA A 356 38.69 -2.23 -0.13
CA ALA A 356 37.94 -2.84 0.96
C ALA A 356 36.54 -3.27 0.49
N GLN A 357 36.13 -4.46 0.91
CA GLN A 357 34.82 -5.02 0.58
C GLN A 357 33.69 -4.12 1.10
N ALA A 358 32.73 -3.81 0.22
CA ALA A 358 31.53 -3.08 0.59
C ALA A 358 30.59 -3.97 1.41
N THR A 359 29.87 -3.35 2.36
CA THR A 359 28.75 -4.00 3.04
C THR A 359 27.70 -4.42 2.00
N ALA A 360 26.95 -5.47 2.33
CA ALA A 360 25.85 -5.93 1.50
C ALA A 360 24.83 -4.82 1.21
N ALA A 361 24.45 -4.68 -0.06
CA ALA A 361 23.33 -3.84 -0.46
C ALA A 361 22.03 -4.38 0.15
N ILE A 362 21.07 -3.47 0.42
CA ILE A 362 19.73 -3.81 0.88
C ILE A 362 18.84 -4.00 -0.34
N PRO A 363 18.32 -5.22 -0.62
CA PRO A 363 17.44 -5.43 -1.75
C PRO A 363 16.11 -4.66 -1.55
N ALA A 364 15.52 -4.18 -2.65
CA ALA A 364 14.25 -3.46 -2.60
C ALA A 364 13.02 -4.39 -2.70
N SER A 365 13.16 -5.55 -3.36
CA SER A 365 12.04 -6.45 -3.70
C SER A 365 12.54 -7.81 -4.22
N PRO A 366 11.71 -8.87 -4.19
CA PRO A 366 10.38 -8.94 -3.56
C PRO A 366 10.45 -9.15 -2.05
N ILE A 367 9.45 -8.62 -1.34
CA ILE A 367 9.17 -8.98 0.05
C ILE A 367 8.51 -10.36 0.05
N THR A 368 9.12 -11.33 0.74
CA THR A 368 8.61 -12.70 0.82
C THR A 368 7.79 -12.95 2.08
N LEU A 369 8.09 -12.22 3.16
CA LEU A 369 7.39 -12.28 4.43
C LEU A 369 7.44 -10.90 5.10
N THR A 370 6.31 -10.46 5.66
CA THR A 370 6.26 -9.23 6.45
C THR A 370 5.44 -9.47 7.71
N LEU A 371 5.99 -9.05 8.84
CA LEU A 371 5.46 -9.19 10.17
C LEU A 371 5.41 -7.80 10.82
N PRO A 372 4.34 -7.03 10.56
CA PRO A 372 4.10 -5.77 11.26
C PRO A 372 3.67 -6.03 12.70
N GLN A 373 4.10 -5.18 13.63
CA GLN A 373 3.53 -5.16 14.98
C GLN A 373 2.03 -4.79 14.93
N ALA A 374 1.21 -5.37 15.80
CA ALA A 374 -0.15 -4.91 16.07
C ALA A 374 -0.11 -3.92 17.24
N SER A 375 -0.18 -2.62 16.97
CA SER A 375 -0.07 -1.57 18.00
C SER A 375 -0.59 -0.23 17.51
N ASP A 376 -1.27 0.50 18.40
CA ASP A 376 -1.63 1.91 18.21
C ASP A 376 -0.63 2.88 18.87
N THR A 377 0.36 2.36 19.59
CA THR A 377 1.38 3.14 20.32
C THR A 377 2.75 3.02 19.66
N TRP A 378 3.62 3.99 19.96
CA TRP A 378 5.02 4.03 19.55
C TRP A 378 5.95 3.62 20.70
N PRO A 379 7.15 3.07 20.43
CA PRO A 379 7.72 2.80 19.10
C PRO A 379 7.04 1.61 18.40
N ARG A 380 7.07 1.63 17.06
CA ARG A 380 6.45 0.59 16.21
C ARG A 380 7.51 -0.20 15.46
N THR A 381 7.44 -1.52 15.52
CA THR A 381 8.40 -2.41 14.86
C THR A 381 7.78 -3.21 13.71
N VAL A 382 8.55 -3.44 12.65
CA VAL A 382 8.19 -4.30 11.52
C VAL A 382 9.38 -5.19 11.19
N MET A 383 9.17 -6.49 11.09
CA MET A 383 10.17 -7.43 10.57
C MET A 383 9.78 -7.85 9.16
N THR A 384 10.69 -7.75 8.20
CA THR A 384 10.40 -8.11 6.81
C THR A 384 11.55 -8.89 6.19
N VAL A 385 11.24 -9.95 5.45
CA VAL A 385 12.20 -10.74 4.70
C VAL A 385 12.14 -10.33 3.24
N ILE A 386 13.31 -10.04 2.67
CA ILE A 386 13.46 -9.61 1.29
C ILE A 386 14.41 -10.57 0.61
N GLN A 387 13.98 -11.05 -0.56
CA GLN A 387 14.83 -11.80 -1.46
C GLN A 387 15.29 -10.88 -2.58
N ASP A 388 16.55 -11.00 -3.01
CA ASP A 388 17.01 -10.30 -4.20
C ASP A 388 16.34 -10.91 -5.45
N ALA A 389 15.61 -10.07 -6.20
CA ALA A 389 14.92 -10.46 -7.43
C ALA A 389 15.89 -10.83 -8.56
N ASP A 390 17.06 -10.18 -8.60
CA ASP A 390 18.05 -10.33 -9.66
C ASP A 390 18.97 -11.52 -9.41
N ASP A 391 19.17 -11.91 -8.14
CA ASP A 391 19.98 -13.06 -7.76
C ASP A 391 19.40 -13.85 -6.57
N THR A 392 18.66 -14.92 -6.88
CA THR A 392 18.09 -15.83 -5.86
C THR A 392 19.15 -16.70 -5.15
N SER A 393 20.42 -16.65 -5.57
CA SER A 393 21.51 -17.34 -4.86
C SER A 393 22.01 -16.54 -3.66
N VAL A 394 21.72 -15.24 -3.60
CA VAL A 394 21.98 -14.42 -2.42
C VAL A 394 21.01 -14.80 -1.31
N ALA A 395 21.54 -15.04 -0.12
CA ALA A 395 20.72 -15.36 1.04
C ALA A 395 19.70 -14.24 1.32
N PRO A 396 18.41 -14.58 1.56
CA PRO A 396 17.41 -13.57 1.88
C PRO A 396 17.81 -12.77 3.11
N THR A 397 17.47 -11.48 3.10
CA THR A 397 17.81 -10.55 4.17
C THR A 397 16.56 -10.21 4.96
N LEU A 398 16.59 -10.42 6.27
CA LEU A 398 15.58 -9.92 7.19
C LEU A 398 15.99 -8.53 7.68
N LEU A 399 15.08 -7.58 7.54
CA LEU A 399 15.19 -6.24 8.08
C LEU A 399 14.27 -6.08 9.28
N VAL A 400 14.78 -5.44 10.31
CA VAL A 400 13.98 -4.96 11.44
C VAL A 400 13.92 -3.45 11.36
N LEU A 401 12.70 -2.93 11.12
CA LEU A 401 12.44 -1.51 11.01
C LEU A 401 11.72 -1.03 12.27
N THR A 402 12.15 0.11 12.80
CA THR A 402 11.51 0.77 13.93
C THR A 402 11.12 2.20 13.56
N GLN A 403 9.95 2.61 14.02
CA GLN A 403 9.51 3.98 14.00
C GLN A 403 9.37 4.47 15.44
N GLU A 404 10.21 5.42 15.84
CA GLU A 404 10.27 5.92 17.22
C GLU A 404 9.11 6.84 17.58
N THR A 405 8.70 7.71 16.66
CA THR A 405 7.63 8.70 16.88
C THR A 405 6.74 8.80 15.64
N PRO A 406 5.51 9.33 15.76
CA PRO A 406 4.63 9.52 14.61
C PRO A 406 5.25 10.37 13.49
N ARG A 407 6.12 11.34 13.81
CA ARG A 407 6.77 12.20 12.80
C ARG A 407 8.08 11.64 12.28
N ALA A 408 8.65 10.62 12.93
CA ALA A 408 9.83 9.94 12.44
C ALA A 408 9.45 8.95 11.32
N ASN A 409 10.37 8.78 10.37
CA ASN A 409 10.27 7.71 9.38
C ASN A 409 10.74 6.38 9.97
N TYR A 410 10.41 5.28 9.29
CA TYR A 410 10.95 3.98 9.66
C TYR A 410 12.45 3.94 9.34
N LEU A 411 13.23 3.52 10.34
CA LEU A 411 14.67 3.29 10.26
C LEU A 411 14.96 1.81 10.43
N ILE A 412 15.97 1.29 9.73
CA ILE A 412 16.43 -0.09 9.93
C ILE A 412 17.39 -0.13 11.13
N ASP A 413 17.03 -0.88 12.16
CA ASP A 413 17.90 -1.20 13.32
C ASP A 413 18.82 -2.38 13.01
N TYR A 414 18.26 -3.42 12.38
CA TYR A 414 18.94 -4.67 12.09
C TYR A 414 18.76 -5.10 10.63
N SER A 415 19.84 -5.56 10.02
CA SER A 415 19.89 -6.11 8.68
C SER A 415 20.63 -7.45 8.73
N VAL A 416 19.88 -8.53 8.75
CA VAL A 416 20.39 -9.88 9.04
C VAL A 416 20.24 -10.77 7.80
N ARG A 417 21.31 -11.47 7.42
CA ARG A 417 21.21 -12.49 6.36
C ARG A 417 20.73 -13.80 6.97
N LEU A 418 19.69 -14.38 6.38
CA LEU A 418 19.13 -15.63 6.87
C LEU A 418 20.06 -16.81 6.57
N GLU A 419 20.12 -17.75 7.50
CA GLU A 419 20.84 -19.01 7.33
C GLU A 419 20.22 -19.81 6.16
N PRO A 420 21.02 -20.53 5.34
CA PRO A 420 20.51 -21.27 4.17
C PRO A 420 19.46 -22.33 4.48
N GLN A 421 19.39 -22.80 5.73
CA GLN A 421 18.41 -23.78 6.22
C GLN A 421 17.52 -23.21 7.33
N ALA A 422 17.45 -21.88 7.45
CA ALA A 422 16.62 -21.21 8.44
C ALA A 422 15.14 -21.56 8.24
N GLN A 423 14.55 -22.23 9.23
CA GLN A 423 13.11 -22.45 9.27
C GLN A 423 12.46 -21.34 10.08
N ILE A 424 11.95 -20.33 9.38
CA ILE A 424 11.13 -19.27 9.99
C ILE A 424 9.85 -19.93 10.53
N PRO A 425 9.52 -19.73 11.82
CA PRO A 425 8.29 -20.27 12.41
C PRO A 425 7.05 -19.67 11.75
N ASP A 426 5.88 -20.28 11.99
CA ASP A 426 4.61 -19.73 11.55
C ASP A 426 4.32 -18.41 12.27
N VAL A 427 4.14 -17.34 11.50
CA VAL A 427 3.89 -15.98 12.01
C VAL A 427 2.47 -15.52 11.68
N ALA A 428 2.01 -14.51 12.39
CA ALA A 428 0.72 -13.89 12.10
C ALA A 428 0.71 -13.30 10.68
N PRO A 429 -0.41 -13.40 9.94
CA PRO A 429 -0.56 -12.73 8.66
C PRO A 429 -0.38 -11.22 8.80
N ALA A 430 0.16 -10.56 7.76
CA ALA A 430 0.37 -9.11 7.74
C ALA A 430 -0.89 -8.27 7.96
N THR A 431 -2.08 -8.83 7.69
CA THR A 431 -3.37 -8.18 7.92
C THR A 431 -3.81 -8.17 9.38
N ILE A 432 -3.20 -8.99 10.23
CA ILE A 432 -3.46 -9.07 11.67
C ILE A 432 -2.29 -8.44 12.45
N GLY A 433 -1.06 -8.75 12.04
CA GLY A 433 0.16 -8.33 12.73
C GLY A 433 0.48 -9.17 13.97
N ALA A 434 1.65 -8.95 14.55
CA ALA A 434 2.13 -9.65 15.74
C ALA A 434 2.20 -8.74 16.96
N SER A 435 1.93 -9.30 18.13
CA SER A 435 2.18 -8.60 19.39
C SER A 435 3.68 -8.46 19.63
N GLN A 436 4.09 -7.29 20.12
CA GLN A 436 5.46 -7.10 20.61
C GLN A 436 5.62 -7.79 21.96
N ILE A 437 6.76 -8.44 22.17
CA ILE A 437 7.08 -9.09 23.43
C ILE A 437 7.98 -8.18 24.25
N PRO A 438 7.63 -7.88 25.52
CA PRO A 438 8.48 -7.08 26.40
C PRO A 438 9.87 -7.69 26.58
N PRO A 439 10.94 -6.88 26.68
CA PRO A 439 12.31 -7.39 26.80
C PRO A 439 12.56 -8.29 28.02
N ASP A 440 11.80 -8.12 29.09
CA ASP A 440 11.89 -8.86 30.37
C ASP A 440 10.86 -10.01 30.48
N SER A 441 10.17 -10.33 29.38
CA SER A 441 9.11 -11.34 29.36
C SER A 441 9.60 -12.73 29.79
N SER A 442 8.95 -13.30 30.80
CA SER A 442 9.20 -14.67 31.29
C SER A 442 8.38 -15.74 30.57
N PHE A 443 7.62 -15.38 29.52
CA PHE A 443 6.79 -16.33 28.77
C PHE A 443 7.59 -17.16 27.77
N LEU A 444 8.82 -16.78 27.49
CA LEU A 444 9.75 -17.46 26.60
C LEU A 444 10.73 -18.33 27.38
N LEU A 445 11.40 -19.26 26.69
CA LEU A 445 12.47 -20.07 27.30
C LEU A 445 13.59 -19.21 27.90
N LEU A 446 13.89 -18.09 27.25
CA LEU A 446 14.79 -17.05 27.74
C LEU A 446 14.19 -15.67 27.42
N ALA A 447 14.28 -14.73 28.36
CA ALA A 447 13.79 -13.37 28.16
C ALA A 447 14.57 -12.67 27.02
N PRO A 448 13.92 -11.84 26.17
CA PRO A 448 14.58 -11.22 25.03
C PRO A 448 15.86 -10.44 25.37
N ASP A 449 15.88 -9.74 26.51
CA ASP A 449 17.04 -8.96 26.98
C ASP A 449 18.25 -9.83 27.39
N LYS A 450 18.03 -11.12 27.70
CA LYS A 450 19.09 -12.06 28.10
C LYS A 450 19.69 -12.85 26.95
N ILE A 451 19.07 -12.83 25.76
CA ILE A 451 19.52 -13.65 24.64
C ILE A 451 20.91 -13.25 24.17
N ALA A 452 21.20 -11.95 24.08
CA ALA A 452 22.50 -11.46 23.66
C ALA A 452 23.62 -11.91 24.61
N GLU A 453 23.41 -11.80 25.93
CA GLU A 453 24.37 -12.22 26.95
C GLU A 453 24.56 -13.74 26.96
N ALA A 454 23.46 -14.50 26.90
CA ALA A 454 23.51 -15.95 26.88
C ALA A 454 24.22 -16.50 25.64
N TYR A 455 23.94 -15.93 24.46
CA TYR A 455 24.59 -16.35 23.22
C TYR A 455 26.05 -15.90 23.16
N ALA A 456 26.40 -14.73 23.70
CA ALA A 456 27.79 -14.31 23.84
C ALA A 456 28.61 -15.32 24.68
N ASP A 457 28.03 -15.86 25.77
CA ASP A 457 28.65 -16.93 26.56
C ASP A 457 28.82 -18.23 25.75
N VAL A 458 27.84 -18.57 24.89
CA VAL A 458 27.93 -19.72 23.98
C VAL A 458 29.04 -19.54 22.94
N LEU A 459 29.22 -18.34 22.39
CA LEU A 459 30.32 -18.02 21.46
C LEU A 459 31.69 -17.99 22.15
N ALA A 460 31.75 -17.60 23.43
CA ALA A 460 32.99 -17.55 24.19
C ALA A 460 33.45 -18.94 24.66
N ASN A 461 32.52 -19.74 25.20
CA ASN A 461 32.82 -20.99 25.89
C ASN A 461 32.44 -22.25 25.10
N GLY A 462 31.80 -22.12 23.94
CA GLY A 462 31.37 -23.25 23.12
C GLY A 462 30.45 -24.19 23.89
N ASP A 463 30.71 -25.49 23.80
CA ASP A 463 29.90 -26.52 24.48
C ASP A 463 30.08 -26.56 26.00
N SER A 464 31.07 -25.82 26.53
CA SER A 464 31.24 -25.64 27.98
C SER A 464 30.39 -24.51 28.55
N SER A 465 29.67 -23.75 27.71
CA SER A 465 28.75 -22.70 28.15
C SER A 465 27.59 -23.28 28.95
N GLN A 466 27.17 -22.56 29.99
CA GLN A 466 25.98 -22.91 30.78
C GLN A 466 24.69 -22.83 29.95
N TYR A 467 24.69 -22.04 28.87
CA TYR A 467 23.55 -21.84 27.98
C TYR A 467 23.58 -22.77 26.76
N ALA A 468 24.67 -23.49 26.49
CA ALA A 468 24.81 -24.34 25.30
C ALA A 468 23.68 -25.37 25.14
N ALA A 469 23.12 -25.87 26.24
CA ALA A 469 22.00 -26.81 26.19
C ALA A 469 20.69 -26.19 25.67
N GLN A 470 20.51 -24.87 25.84
CA GLN A 470 19.30 -24.13 25.45
C GLN A 470 19.32 -23.73 23.97
N PHE A 471 20.50 -23.62 23.35
CA PHE A 471 20.65 -23.26 21.94
C PHE A 471 20.80 -24.51 21.05
N ALA A 472 20.19 -24.48 19.88
CA ALA A 472 20.37 -25.49 18.84
C ALA A 472 21.76 -25.30 18.19
N ALA A 473 22.58 -26.33 18.22
CA ALA A 473 23.87 -26.33 17.52
C ALA A 473 23.71 -26.61 16.02
N GLU A 474 22.67 -27.35 15.64
CA GLU A 474 22.36 -27.66 14.24
C GLU A 474 21.73 -26.42 13.58
N GLY A 475 22.29 -26.03 12.43
CA GLY A 475 21.86 -24.84 11.68
C GLY A 475 22.50 -23.52 12.13
N ASP A 476 23.31 -23.52 13.18
CA ASP A 476 24.10 -22.36 13.62
C ASP A 476 25.50 -22.42 12.99
N THR A 477 25.66 -21.76 11.83
CA THR A 477 26.96 -21.73 11.14
C THR A 477 27.92 -20.70 11.76
N LEU A 478 27.39 -19.72 12.49
CA LEU A 478 28.16 -18.67 13.15
C LEU A 478 29.11 -19.23 14.22
N ARG A 479 28.66 -20.17 15.07
CA ARG A 479 29.53 -20.80 16.07
C ARG A 479 30.77 -21.44 15.44
N THR A 480 30.57 -22.15 14.33
CA THR A 480 31.65 -22.79 13.58
C THR A 480 32.57 -21.73 12.98
N GLN A 481 32.00 -20.74 12.27
CA GLN A 481 32.76 -19.66 11.63
C GLN A 481 33.63 -18.87 12.62
N VAL A 482 33.08 -18.50 13.78
CA VAL A 482 33.82 -17.77 14.83
C VAL A 482 34.94 -18.65 15.41
N SER A 483 34.68 -19.94 15.64
CA SER A 483 35.71 -20.84 16.17
C SER A 483 36.89 -21.02 15.19
N GLU A 484 36.60 -21.25 13.91
CA GLU A 484 37.60 -21.42 12.85
C GLU A 484 38.39 -20.12 12.61
N ASP A 485 37.72 -18.97 12.60
CA ASP A 485 38.36 -17.67 12.43
C ASP A 485 39.32 -17.36 13.60
N ARG A 486 38.91 -17.63 14.84
CA ARG A 486 39.77 -17.46 16.02
C ARG A 486 40.97 -18.40 16.01
N GLU A 487 40.79 -19.66 15.63
CA GLU A 487 41.90 -20.61 15.49
C GLU A 487 42.89 -20.16 14.42
N LYS A 488 42.37 -19.74 13.25
CA LYS A 488 43.19 -19.22 12.15
C LYS A 488 43.95 -17.97 12.57
N LYS A 489 43.30 -17.00 13.21
CA LYS A 489 43.95 -15.77 13.70
C LYS A 489 45.04 -16.06 14.73
N LYS A 490 44.84 -17.04 15.62
CA LYS A 490 45.88 -17.50 16.56
C LYS A 490 47.06 -18.16 15.83
N ALA A 491 46.78 -18.96 14.80
CA ALA A 491 47.82 -19.65 14.02
C ALA A 491 48.62 -18.71 13.12
N ASP A 492 47.98 -17.68 12.57
CA ASP A 492 48.61 -16.66 11.72
C ASP A 492 49.36 -15.59 12.53
N LEU A 493 49.18 -15.55 13.86
CA LEU A 493 49.82 -14.58 14.73
C LEU A 493 51.30 -14.95 14.98
N PRO A 494 52.25 -14.00 14.83
CA PRO A 494 53.65 -14.26 15.13
C PRO A 494 53.85 -14.44 16.65
N ASP A 495 54.87 -15.22 17.03
CA ASP A 495 55.24 -15.46 18.45
C ASP A 495 55.54 -14.18 19.25
N THR A 496 55.76 -13.05 18.57
CA THR A 496 56.00 -11.73 19.17
C THR A 496 54.72 -10.98 19.57
N ALA A 497 53.54 -11.54 19.29
CA ALA A 497 52.25 -10.96 19.63
C ALA A 497 51.33 -11.98 20.33
N SER A 498 50.43 -11.50 21.18
CA SER A 498 49.35 -12.27 21.79
C SER A 498 48.00 -11.74 21.34
N ILE A 499 47.00 -12.63 21.26
CA ILE A 499 45.63 -12.28 20.91
C ILE A 499 44.66 -12.78 21.98
N GLU A 500 43.80 -11.88 22.45
CA GLU A 500 42.73 -12.13 23.41
C GLU A 500 41.38 -11.88 22.72
N PHE A 501 40.42 -12.79 22.91
CA PHE A 501 39.07 -12.67 22.37
C PHE A 501 38.09 -12.44 23.52
N ALA A 502 37.13 -11.55 23.33
CA ALA A 502 36.09 -11.26 24.31
C ALA A 502 34.75 -10.99 23.62
N THR A 503 33.75 -11.81 23.92
CA THR A 503 32.39 -11.67 23.38
C THR A 503 31.44 -11.16 24.45
N LYS A 504 30.61 -10.17 24.13
CA LYS A 504 29.66 -9.53 25.07
C LYS A 504 28.37 -9.15 24.37
N ALA A 505 27.29 -9.00 25.13
CA ALA A 505 26.08 -8.36 24.64
C ALA A 505 26.38 -6.94 24.13
N GLY A 506 25.84 -6.59 22.96
CA GLY A 506 26.00 -5.28 22.36
C GLY A 506 24.99 -4.26 22.89
N SER A 507 25.04 -3.04 22.36
CA SER A 507 24.18 -1.93 22.80
C SER A 507 22.85 -1.81 22.03
N GLY A 508 22.64 -2.63 21.00
CA GLY A 508 21.40 -2.64 20.23
C GLY A 508 20.19 -3.13 21.05
N PRO A 509 18.98 -2.59 20.84
CA PRO A 509 17.78 -3.00 21.57
C PRO A 509 17.37 -4.43 21.20
N ALA A 510 16.89 -5.21 22.16
CA ALA A 510 16.28 -6.51 21.88
C ALA A 510 14.85 -6.32 21.35
N LEU A 511 14.65 -6.54 20.06
CA LEU A 511 13.35 -6.36 19.39
C LEU A 511 12.70 -7.70 19.14
N ALA A 512 11.54 -7.94 19.76
CA ALA A 512 10.86 -9.23 19.78
C ALA A 512 9.40 -9.13 19.28
N LEU A 513 9.05 -9.94 18.27
CA LEU A 513 7.68 -10.10 17.80
C LEU A 513 7.21 -11.55 18.01
N ALA A 514 5.97 -11.70 18.48
CA ALA A 514 5.37 -13.01 18.75
C ALA A 514 5.10 -13.82 17.48
N THR A 515 5.19 -15.14 17.62
CA THR A 515 4.86 -16.14 16.57
C THR A 515 3.57 -16.89 16.93
N ASN A 516 2.95 -17.58 15.96
CA ASN A 516 1.65 -18.26 16.16
C ASN A 516 1.73 -19.44 17.15
N ASP A 517 2.92 -19.99 17.34
CA ASP A 517 3.23 -21.07 18.29
C ASP A 517 3.53 -20.56 19.71
N SER A 518 3.22 -19.30 20.01
CA SER A 518 3.52 -18.62 21.28
C SER A 518 5.02 -18.41 21.58
N GLY A 519 5.89 -18.63 20.59
CA GLY A 519 7.29 -18.21 20.64
C GLY A 519 7.50 -16.75 20.22
N ALA A 520 8.75 -16.44 19.86
CA ALA A 520 9.15 -15.11 19.41
C ALA A 520 10.25 -15.17 18.35
N ILE A 521 10.20 -14.25 17.39
CA ILE A 521 11.35 -13.88 16.57
C ILE A 521 12.01 -12.67 17.24
N ILE A 522 13.30 -12.77 17.55
CA ILE A 522 14.02 -11.77 18.33
C ILE A 522 15.31 -11.37 17.62
N ALA A 523 15.47 -10.07 17.40
CA ALA A 523 16.71 -9.48 16.91
C ALA A 523 17.51 -8.90 18.08
N VAL A 524 18.79 -9.23 18.14
CA VAL A 524 19.73 -8.77 19.18
C VAL A 524 21.09 -8.45 18.59
N ASN A 525 21.89 -7.69 19.33
CA ASN A 525 23.26 -7.38 18.98
C ASN A 525 24.24 -8.04 19.96
N VAL A 526 25.30 -8.64 19.42
CA VAL A 526 26.46 -9.14 20.17
C VAL A 526 27.70 -8.43 19.62
N THR A 527 28.69 -8.20 20.48
CA THR A 527 29.98 -7.65 20.06
C THR A 527 31.09 -8.64 20.36
N ASP A 528 31.94 -8.90 19.38
CA ASP A 528 33.16 -9.68 19.54
C ASP A 528 34.39 -8.76 19.45
N SER A 529 35.25 -8.80 20.46
CA SER A 529 36.43 -7.95 20.54
C SER A 529 37.70 -8.78 20.50
N GLU A 530 38.63 -8.35 19.65
CA GLU A 530 39.94 -8.95 19.45
C GLU A 530 41.00 -7.98 19.90
N THR A 531 41.78 -8.36 20.91
CA THR A 531 42.84 -7.51 21.44
C THR A 531 44.19 -8.15 21.14
N VAL A 532 45.00 -7.46 20.33
CA VAL A 532 46.34 -7.91 19.94
C VAL A 532 47.39 -7.05 20.63
N LYS A 533 48.30 -7.66 21.39
CA LYS A 533 49.36 -6.98 22.16
C LYS A 533 50.75 -7.51 21.79
N PRO A 534 51.80 -6.68 21.77
CA PRO A 534 53.18 -7.18 21.71
C PRO A 534 53.54 -7.95 22.99
N VAL A 535 54.27 -9.05 22.87
CA VAL A 535 54.71 -9.88 24.00
C VAL A 535 56.03 -9.41 24.59
N GLU A 536 56.92 -8.84 23.76
CA GLU A 536 58.24 -8.36 24.17
C GLU A 536 58.26 -6.86 24.44
N GLU A 537 58.99 -6.44 25.47
CA GLU A 537 59.14 -5.03 25.82
C GLU A 537 59.90 -4.28 24.70
N GLY A 538 59.24 -3.29 24.09
CA GLY A 538 59.76 -2.52 22.96
C GLY A 538 59.41 -3.08 21.58
N ALA A 539 58.77 -4.25 21.50
CA ALA A 539 58.20 -4.77 20.26
C ALA A 539 56.93 -4.01 19.85
N SER A 540 56.59 -4.13 18.58
CA SER A 540 55.44 -3.47 17.97
C SER A 540 54.63 -4.45 17.13
N VAL A 541 53.32 -4.27 17.15
CA VAL A 541 52.37 -5.02 16.33
C VAL A 541 52.04 -4.18 15.11
N LYS A 542 52.19 -4.77 13.93
CA LYS A 542 51.73 -4.15 12.67
C LYS A 542 50.24 -4.39 12.49
N THR A 543 49.51 -3.33 12.18
CA THR A 543 48.10 -3.38 11.82
C THR A 543 47.97 -3.33 10.30
N SER A 544 46.99 -4.03 9.75
CA SER A 544 46.75 -4.07 8.30
C SER A 544 45.26 -4.02 7.96
N GLY A 545 44.95 -3.82 6.67
CA GLY A 545 43.59 -3.89 6.13
C GLY A 545 42.59 -2.97 6.82
N ALA A 546 41.44 -3.54 7.19
CA ALA A 546 40.32 -2.79 7.77
C ALA A 546 40.65 -2.22 9.16
N VAL A 547 41.40 -2.97 9.98
CA VAL A 547 41.82 -2.57 11.33
C VAL A 547 42.76 -1.36 11.28
N ALA A 548 43.73 -1.35 10.36
CA ALA A 548 44.58 -0.19 10.14
C ALA A 548 43.80 1.03 9.63
N SER A 549 42.80 0.78 8.77
CA SER A 549 41.96 1.84 8.22
C SER A 549 41.13 2.52 9.32
N LEU A 550 40.51 1.76 10.22
CA LEU A 550 39.73 2.32 11.33
C LEU A 550 40.60 2.96 12.42
N SER A 551 41.62 2.25 12.90
CA SER A 551 42.50 2.74 13.97
C SER A 551 43.37 3.93 13.53
N GLY A 552 43.64 4.07 12.23
CA GLY A 552 44.57 5.07 11.70
C GLY A 552 46.04 4.75 11.99
N LEU A 553 46.32 3.57 12.53
CA LEU A 553 47.67 3.12 12.86
C LEU A 553 48.11 2.05 11.87
N THR A 554 49.39 2.06 11.51
CA THR A 554 50.06 0.97 10.77
C THR A 554 50.91 0.10 11.68
N GLU A 555 51.24 0.60 12.87
CA GLU A 555 52.08 -0.05 13.87
C GLU A 555 51.77 0.53 15.26
N THR A 556 51.74 -0.32 16.28
CA THR A 556 51.51 0.09 17.68
C THR A 556 52.43 -0.68 18.64
N LYS A 557 52.92 0.02 19.66
CA LYS A 557 53.68 -0.58 20.78
C LYS A 557 52.78 -0.94 21.98
N LYS A 558 51.54 -0.44 22.00
CA LYS A 558 50.58 -0.69 23.08
C LYS A 558 49.68 -1.88 22.76
N GLY A 559 49.39 -2.06 21.47
CA GLY A 559 48.45 -3.05 20.97
C GLY A 559 47.17 -2.39 20.45
N VAL A 560 46.33 -3.18 19.80
CA VAL A 560 45.09 -2.73 19.15
C VAL A 560 43.93 -3.60 19.59
N THR A 561 42.77 -2.99 19.82
CA THR A 561 41.51 -3.68 20.00
C THR A 561 40.62 -3.43 18.80
N SER A 562 40.16 -4.50 18.17
CA SER A 562 39.18 -4.47 17.07
C SER A 562 37.86 -5.02 17.58
N THR A 563 36.75 -4.33 17.34
CA THR A 563 35.41 -4.77 17.75
C THR A 563 34.55 -5.01 16.52
N TYR A 564 34.01 -6.21 16.44
CA TYR A 564 33.05 -6.69 15.45
C TYR A 564 31.65 -6.66 16.06
N GLY A 565 30.69 -6.14 15.31
CA GLY A 565 29.28 -6.14 15.67
C GLY A 565 28.56 -7.25 14.94
N ASP A 566 27.91 -8.13 15.70
CA ASP A 566 27.09 -9.22 15.21
C ASP A 566 25.61 -8.84 15.36
N GLN A 567 24.91 -8.78 14.25
CA GLN A 567 23.46 -8.61 14.17
C GLN A 567 22.84 -9.99 14.08
N LEU A 568 22.11 -10.42 15.10
CA LEU A 568 21.63 -11.79 15.23
C LEU A 568 20.11 -11.84 15.23
N LEU A 569 19.56 -12.87 14.60
CA LEU A 569 18.13 -13.16 14.61
C LEU A 569 17.90 -14.56 15.17
N PHE A 570 17.08 -14.66 16.21
CA PHE A 570 16.73 -15.91 16.85
C PHE A 570 15.23 -16.19 16.79
N TYR A 571 14.89 -17.47 16.77
CA TYR A 571 13.59 -17.93 17.24
C TYR A 571 13.73 -18.47 18.66
N VAL A 572 12.90 -17.97 19.57
CA VAL A 572 12.83 -18.43 20.96
C VAL A 572 11.47 -19.07 21.22
N PRO A 573 11.43 -20.37 21.56
CA PRO A 573 10.20 -21.07 21.92
C PRO A 573 9.55 -20.52 23.21
N PRO A 574 8.25 -20.79 23.43
CA PRO A 574 7.60 -20.50 24.70
C PRO A 574 8.20 -21.32 25.84
N THR A 575 8.03 -20.82 27.06
CA THR A 575 8.40 -21.54 28.28
C THR A 575 7.65 -22.88 28.36
N GLY A 576 8.35 -23.95 28.74
CA GLY A 576 7.81 -25.30 28.78
C GLY A 576 7.84 -26.07 27.45
N SER A 577 8.27 -25.46 26.34
CA SER A 577 8.59 -26.20 25.11
C SER A 577 9.83 -27.08 25.30
N THR A 578 9.89 -28.20 24.57
CA THR A 578 11.09 -29.04 24.46
C THR A 578 12.06 -28.54 23.38
N ASP A 579 11.64 -27.57 22.59
CA ASP A 579 12.44 -27.00 21.52
C ASP A 579 13.53 -26.09 22.06
N LYS A 580 14.62 -25.98 21.30
CA LYS A 580 15.75 -25.11 21.62
C LYS A 580 15.64 -23.75 20.92
N ILE A 581 16.36 -22.77 21.41
CA ILE A 581 16.56 -21.48 20.73
C ILE A 581 17.33 -21.73 19.44
N ARG A 582 16.83 -21.23 18.31
CA ARG A 582 17.42 -21.46 16.98
C ARG A 582 17.93 -20.15 16.40
N LEU A 583 19.15 -20.13 15.89
CA LEU A 583 19.66 -19.03 15.06
C LEU A 583 18.96 -19.09 13.70
N LEU A 584 18.32 -17.99 13.31
CA LEU A 584 17.66 -17.85 12.01
C LEU A 584 18.54 -17.13 11.00
N GLY A 585 19.47 -16.29 11.46
CA GLY A 585 20.35 -15.53 10.61
C GLY A 585 21.33 -14.70 11.41
N PHE A 586 22.39 -14.28 10.74
CA PHE A 586 23.36 -13.35 11.30
C PHE A 586 23.96 -12.44 10.23
N SER A 587 24.49 -11.31 10.66
CA SER A 587 25.40 -10.48 9.87
C SER A 587 26.49 -9.96 10.79
N GLN A 588 27.73 -9.96 10.32
CA GLN A 588 28.89 -9.55 11.10
C GLN A 588 29.70 -8.53 10.32
N GLY A 589 30.14 -7.47 11.01
CA GLY A 589 31.04 -6.48 10.43
C GLY A 589 31.91 -5.80 11.48
N LEU A 590 33.07 -5.29 11.05
CA LEU A 590 33.97 -4.53 11.90
C LEU A 590 33.35 -3.15 12.19
N VAL A 591 33.10 -2.82 13.46
CA VAL A 591 32.45 -1.57 13.87
C VAL A 591 33.43 -0.55 14.46
N SER A 592 34.51 -1.00 15.10
CA SER A 592 35.55 -0.09 15.61
C SER A 592 36.93 -0.75 15.68
N ALA A 593 37.98 0.05 15.64
CA ALA A 593 39.33 -0.38 16.00
C ALA A 593 40.09 0.77 16.67
N THR A 594 40.69 0.51 17.83
CA THR A 594 41.36 1.54 18.66
C THR A 594 42.67 1.04 19.24
N GLU A 595 43.63 1.94 19.47
CA GLU A 595 44.85 1.62 20.21
C GLU A 595 44.55 1.43 21.69
N LEU A 596 45.24 0.50 22.33
CA LEU A 596 45.18 0.35 23.78
C LEU A 596 45.75 1.61 24.49
N PRO A 597 45.23 1.95 25.68
CA PRO A 597 45.60 3.18 26.40
C PRO A 597 47.07 3.24 26.85
#